data_AF-A0A1Y0EC20-F1
#
_entry.id   AF-A0A1Y0EC20-F1
#
_cell.length_a   1.000
_cell.length_b   1.000
_cell.length_c   1.000
_cell.angle_alpha   90.00
_cell.angle_beta   90.00
_cell.angle_gamma   90.00
#
_symmetry.space_group_name_H-M   'P 1'
#
loop_
_entity.id
_entity.type
_entity.pdbx_description
1 polymer ?
#
loop_
_entity_poly.entity_id
_entity_poly.type
_entity_poly.pdbx_seq_one_letter_code
_entity_poly.pdbx_strand_id
1 'polypeptide(L)'
;MEPVAGIGAGFAQAILGLADLLKGTSAPGMVALTLFVATGGMMLIAHIRFLRACSYPKDLTLVLKTKQRSITRALVTGLHIPLPKRNYGPVSARQMRVWTAFCDELLYTSDASGRAASPIDPAFALSREALGLRLGIWRIVPATLVGIGLVLTFLGLIAALREAGVSITASGTDPDMVKQALSDLLTIASAKFIMSLAGLTGSIVFGVFLKFWEVRLETIATALSDEVRSRLDVVTPERALQQLLASSHRLEGLLKAAKL
;
A
#
# COMPACT_ATOMS: atom_id res chain seq x y z
N MET A 1 -37.14 -31.40 7.52
CA MET A 1 -36.01 -31.64 6.59
C MET A 1 -36.26 -31.10 5.19
N GLU A 2 -37.51 -30.95 4.73
CA GLU A 2 -37.88 -30.33 3.44
C GLU A 2 -37.41 -28.86 3.21
N PRO A 3 -37.51 -27.91 4.16
CA PRO A 3 -37.14 -26.52 3.87
C PRO A 3 -35.63 -26.32 3.66
N VAL A 4 -34.80 -27.17 4.28
CA VAL A 4 -33.33 -27.14 4.12
C VAL A 4 -32.92 -27.71 2.76
N ALA A 5 -33.63 -28.73 2.26
CA ALA A 5 -33.41 -29.29 0.93
C ALA A 5 -33.75 -28.29 -0.18
N GLY A 6 -34.81 -27.49 -0.02
CA GLY A 6 -35.18 -26.43 -0.98
C GLY A 6 -34.16 -25.29 -1.06
N ILE A 7 -33.61 -24.87 0.08
CA ILE A 7 -32.55 -23.84 0.13
C ILE A 7 -31.26 -24.36 -0.52
N GLY A 8 -30.88 -25.61 -0.23
CA GLY A 8 -29.69 -26.24 -0.82
C GLY A 8 -29.79 -26.37 -2.34
N ALA A 9 -30.95 -26.78 -2.86
CA ALA A 9 -31.20 -26.89 -4.30
C ALA A 9 -31.14 -25.52 -5.00
N GLY A 10 -31.73 -24.48 -4.40
CA GLY A 10 -31.68 -23.12 -4.94
C GLY A 10 -30.25 -22.57 -5.01
N PHE A 11 -29.45 -22.80 -3.98
CA PHE A 11 -28.05 -22.39 -3.97
C PHE A 11 -27.21 -23.12 -5.02
N ALA A 12 -27.40 -24.43 -5.19
CA ALA A 12 -26.74 -25.20 -6.23
C ALA A 12 -27.12 -24.70 -7.64
N GLN A 13 -28.39 -24.37 -7.89
CA GLN A 13 -28.83 -23.78 -9.16
C GLN A 13 -28.21 -22.41 -9.42
N ALA A 14 -28.02 -21.57 -8.39
CA ALA A 14 -27.34 -20.29 -8.54
C ALA A 14 -25.86 -20.47 -8.95
N ILE A 15 -25.15 -21.41 -8.32
CA ILE A 15 -23.78 -21.78 -8.70
C ILE A 15 -23.72 -22.29 -10.13
N LEU A 16 -24.66 -23.15 -10.52
CA LEU A 16 -24.73 -23.69 -11.88
C LEU A 16 -25.04 -22.61 -12.92
N GLY A 17 -25.92 -21.64 -12.60
CA GLY A 17 -26.16 -20.48 -13.45
C GLY A 17 -24.91 -19.62 -13.66
N LEU A 18 -24.11 -19.41 -12.60
CA LEU A 18 -22.81 -18.74 -12.69
C LEU A 18 -21.78 -19.54 -13.49
N ALA A 19 -21.79 -20.87 -13.36
CA ALA A 19 -20.93 -21.76 -14.14
C ALA A 19 -21.30 -21.74 -15.64
N ASP A 20 -22.60 -21.66 -15.96
CA ASP A 20 -23.09 -21.59 -17.33
C ASP A 20 -22.64 -20.29 -18.05
N LEU A 21 -22.44 -19.17 -17.33
CA LEU A 21 -21.81 -17.94 -17.87
C LEU A 21 -20.36 -18.15 -18.35
N LEU A 22 -19.69 -19.20 -17.88
CA LEU A 22 -18.34 -19.55 -18.26
C LEU A 22 -18.30 -20.61 -19.36
N LYS A 23 -19.44 -20.99 -19.96
CA LYS A 23 -19.48 -21.92 -21.09
C LYS A 23 -18.92 -21.30 -22.37
N GLY A 24 -18.40 -22.16 -23.24
CA GLY A 24 -17.80 -21.77 -24.51
C GLY A 24 -16.27 -21.75 -24.50
N THR A 25 -15.71 -21.91 -25.70
CA THR A 25 -14.26 -22.02 -25.94
C THR A 25 -13.53 -20.69 -25.73
N SER A 26 -14.21 -19.54 -25.95
CA SER A 26 -13.63 -18.21 -25.78
C SER A 26 -13.73 -17.65 -24.36
N ALA A 27 -14.56 -18.24 -23.49
CA ALA A 27 -14.81 -17.74 -22.13
C ALA A 27 -13.52 -17.61 -21.28
N PRO A 28 -12.57 -18.57 -21.28
CA PRO A 28 -11.37 -18.47 -20.46
C PRO A 28 -10.47 -17.30 -20.85
N GLY A 29 -10.34 -17.03 -22.15
CA GLY A 29 -9.54 -15.92 -22.68
C GLY A 29 -10.14 -14.56 -22.34
N MET A 30 -11.47 -14.42 -22.45
CA MET A 30 -12.18 -13.18 -22.11
C MET A 30 -12.09 -12.86 -20.61
N VAL A 31 -12.20 -13.88 -19.75
CA VAL A 31 -12.02 -13.73 -18.31
C VAL A 31 -10.59 -13.30 -17.98
N ALA A 32 -9.58 -13.96 -18.57
CA ALA A 32 -8.19 -13.59 -18.39
C ALA A 32 -7.93 -12.14 -18.82
N LEU A 33 -8.43 -11.73 -20.00
CA LEU A 33 -8.32 -10.35 -20.49
C LEU A 33 -8.96 -9.35 -19.52
N THR A 34 -10.16 -9.67 -19.03
CA THR A 34 -10.88 -8.81 -18.07
C THR A 34 -10.12 -8.67 -16.76
N LEU A 35 -9.53 -9.77 -16.24
CA LEU A 35 -8.69 -9.73 -15.05
C LEU A 35 -7.44 -8.86 -15.25
N PHE A 36 -6.79 -8.95 -16.42
CA PHE A 36 -5.62 -8.10 -16.73
C PHE A 36 -6.01 -6.62 -16.84
N VAL A 37 -7.09 -6.30 -17.53
CA VAL A 37 -7.58 -4.92 -17.66
C VAL A 37 -7.96 -4.34 -16.29
N ALA A 38 -8.69 -5.12 -15.47
CA ALA A 38 -9.05 -4.71 -14.12
C ALA A 38 -7.82 -4.50 -13.23
N THR A 39 -6.85 -5.42 -13.30
CA THR A 39 -5.58 -5.31 -12.55
C THR A 39 -4.78 -4.08 -12.99
N GLY A 40 -4.67 -3.83 -14.29
CA GLY A 40 -4.00 -2.65 -14.84
C GLY A 40 -4.69 -1.34 -14.44
N GLY A 41 -6.02 -1.29 -14.51
CA GLY A 41 -6.81 -0.13 -14.06
C GLY A 41 -6.62 0.14 -12.57
N MET A 42 -6.70 -0.89 -11.73
CA MET A 42 -6.42 -0.80 -10.29
C MET A 42 -5.00 -0.29 -10.03
N MET A 43 -4.01 -0.82 -10.74
CA MET A 43 -2.60 -0.43 -10.62
C MET A 43 -2.38 1.03 -11.03
N LEU A 44 -3.03 1.50 -12.10
CA LEU A 44 -2.98 2.91 -12.52
C LEU A 44 -3.60 3.84 -11.47
N ILE A 45 -4.78 3.49 -10.95
CA ILE A 45 -5.45 4.27 -9.90
C ILE A 45 -4.59 4.32 -8.64
N ALA A 46 -4.02 3.18 -8.23
CA ALA A 46 -3.11 3.10 -7.09
C ALA A 46 -1.85 3.96 -7.32
N HIS A 47 -1.25 3.87 -8.51
CA HIS A 47 -0.07 4.64 -8.90
C HIS A 47 -0.33 6.15 -8.81
N ILE A 48 -1.44 6.64 -9.38
CA ILE A 48 -1.82 8.05 -9.33
C ILE A 48 -2.06 8.49 -7.87
N ARG A 49 -2.73 7.67 -7.06
CA ARG A 49 -2.97 7.99 -5.64
C ARG A 49 -1.68 8.05 -4.83
N PHE A 50 -0.74 7.13 -5.03
CA PHE A 50 0.55 7.15 -4.34
C PHE A 50 1.41 8.34 -4.78
N LEU A 51 1.46 8.66 -6.09
CA LEU A 51 2.13 9.86 -6.58
C LEU A 51 1.58 11.13 -5.93
N ARG A 52 0.25 11.26 -5.83
CA ARG A 52 -0.39 12.40 -5.17
C ARG A 52 -0.09 12.43 -3.67
N ALA A 53 -0.07 11.29 -2.99
CA ALA A 53 0.27 11.22 -1.56
C ALA A 53 1.74 11.59 -1.28
N CYS A 54 2.65 11.31 -2.21
CA CYS A 54 4.08 11.66 -2.11
C CYS A 54 4.39 13.13 -2.43
N SER A 55 3.47 13.87 -3.05
CA SER A 55 3.74 15.24 -3.53
C SER A 55 4.14 16.19 -2.41
N TYR A 56 3.40 16.19 -1.31
CA TYR A 56 3.63 17.06 -0.17
C TYR A 56 4.97 16.79 0.54
N PRO A 57 5.31 15.56 1.00
CA PRO A 57 6.58 15.33 1.67
C PRO A 57 7.78 15.61 0.76
N LYS A 58 7.70 15.28 -0.54
CA LYS A 58 8.78 15.61 -1.49
C LYS A 58 8.99 17.11 -1.64
N ASP A 59 7.91 17.87 -1.75
CA ASP A 59 7.98 19.33 -1.87
C ASP A 59 8.51 19.96 -0.60
N LEU A 60 8.09 19.45 0.56
CA LEU A 60 8.60 19.89 1.84
C LEU A 60 10.10 19.63 1.97
N THR A 61 10.56 18.41 1.64
CA THR A 61 11.99 18.09 1.60
C THR A 61 12.74 18.99 0.63
N LEU A 62 12.16 19.30 -0.55
CA LEU A 62 12.80 20.16 -1.55
C LEU A 62 12.92 21.61 -1.07
N VAL A 63 11.86 22.18 -0.49
CA VAL A 63 11.88 23.54 0.06
C VAL A 63 12.87 23.64 1.22
N LEU A 64 12.92 22.63 2.08
CA LEU A 64 13.93 22.54 3.13
C LEU A 64 15.33 22.52 2.50
N LYS A 65 15.60 21.64 1.54
CA LYS A 65 16.88 21.56 0.82
C LYS A 65 17.30 22.90 0.22
N THR A 66 16.42 23.59 -0.49
CA THR A 66 16.73 24.86 -1.17
C THR A 66 17.02 26.01 -0.20
N LYS A 67 16.41 26.05 1.00
CA LYS A 67 16.51 27.23 1.88
C LYS A 67 17.73 27.28 2.83
N GLN A 68 18.64 26.30 2.79
CA GLN A 68 20.02 26.23 3.35
C GLN A 68 20.35 26.82 4.77
N ARG A 69 19.39 27.38 5.50
CA ARG A 69 19.55 27.90 6.87
C ARG A 69 18.86 26.98 7.88
N SER A 70 19.35 27.03 9.12
CA SER A 70 18.74 26.40 10.29
C SER A 70 17.25 26.71 10.35
N ILE A 71 16.46 25.77 10.90
CA ILE A 71 15.03 25.98 11.10
C ILE A 71 14.86 27.09 12.16
N THR A 72 14.66 28.33 11.70
CA THR A 72 14.37 29.50 12.55
C THR A 72 12.87 29.73 12.60
N ARG A 73 12.37 30.34 13.68
CA ARG A 73 10.95 30.70 13.86
C ARG A 73 10.34 31.40 12.65
N ALA A 74 11.09 32.33 12.02
CA ALA A 74 10.69 33.04 10.81
C ALA A 74 10.58 32.15 9.55
N LEU A 75 11.34 31.05 9.49
CA LEU A 75 11.21 30.06 8.43
C LEU A 75 9.91 29.27 8.62
N VAL A 76 9.60 28.86 9.85
CA VAL A 76 8.39 28.11 10.19
C VAL A 76 7.13 28.95 9.97
N THR A 77 7.11 30.22 10.39
CA THR A 77 5.99 31.14 10.13
C THR A 77 5.92 31.63 8.68
N GLY A 78 7.05 31.69 7.97
CA GLY A 78 7.10 32.03 6.54
C GLY A 78 6.85 30.86 5.59
N LEU A 79 6.84 29.63 6.08
CA LEU A 79 6.51 28.42 5.33
C LEU A 79 4.98 28.30 5.28
N HIS A 80 4.32 29.18 4.51
CA HIS A 80 2.93 28.99 4.15
C HIS A 80 2.80 27.72 3.29
N ILE A 81 2.53 26.59 3.94
CA ILE A 81 2.17 25.35 3.28
C ILE A 81 0.65 25.28 3.37
N PRO A 82 -0.07 25.49 2.26
CA PRO A 82 0.15 24.85 0.96
C PRO A 82 0.87 25.74 -0.05
N LEU A 83 1.80 25.17 -0.84
CA LEU A 83 2.36 25.90 -1.99
C LEU A 83 1.22 26.19 -2.98
N PRO A 84 0.96 27.46 -3.33
CA PRO A 84 -0.26 27.89 -4.04
C PRO A 84 -0.42 27.33 -5.46
N LYS A 85 0.59 26.66 -6.01
CA LYS A 85 0.61 26.16 -7.39
C LYS A 85 0.41 24.65 -7.54
N ARG A 86 0.14 23.89 -6.46
CA ARG A 86 0.08 22.42 -6.56
C ARG A 86 -1.21 21.83 -6.00
N ASN A 87 -1.81 20.93 -6.79
CA ASN A 87 -2.98 20.16 -6.36
C ASN A 87 -2.54 19.01 -5.45
N TYR A 88 -2.65 19.23 -4.14
CA TYR A 88 -2.32 18.23 -3.15
C TYR A 88 -3.47 17.22 -2.99
N GLY A 89 -3.16 15.92 -2.99
CA GLY A 89 -4.17 14.87 -2.83
C GLY A 89 -4.82 14.87 -1.44
N PRO A 90 -5.91 14.12 -1.21
CA PRO A 90 -6.68 14.15 0.05
C PRO A 90 -5.86 13.77 1.30
N VAL A 91 -4.76 13.02 1.14
CA VAL A 91 -3.85 12.63 2.22
C VAL A 91 -3.00 13.81 2.72
N SER A 92 -2.80 14.85 1.90
CA SER A 92 -1.97 16.00 2.26
C SER A 92 -2.51 16.80 3.44
N ALA A 93 -3.84 16.85 3.62
CA ALA A 93 -4.44 17.53 4.76
C ALA A 93 -3.98 16.92 6.08
N ARG A 94 -3.81 15.59 6.14
CA ARG A 94 -3.25 14.91 7.32
C ARG A 94 -1.77 15.22 7.47
N GLN A 95 -0.99 15.15 6.39
CA GLN A 95 0.45 15.44 6.39
C GLN A 95 0.73 16.87 6.86
N MET A 96 -0.11 17.82 6.44
CA MET A 96 -0.05 19.21 6.86
C MET A 96 -0.32 19.37 8.34
N ARG A 97 -1.38 18.74 8.87
CA ARG A 97 -1.66 18.76 10.32
C ARG A 97 -0.53 18.18 11.15
N VAL A 98 0.08 17.07 10.69
CA VAL A 98 1.21 16.44 11.38
C VAL A 98 2.43 17.36 11.35
N TRP A 99 2.70 17.99 10.20
CA TRP A 99 3.78 18.96 10.08
C TRP A 99 3.57 20.19 10.97
N THR A 100 2.37 20.77 10.98
CA THR A 100 2.07 21.94 11.82
C THR A 100 2.17 21.59 13.30
N ALA A 101 1.61 20.45 13.72
CA ALA A 101 1.71 20.00 15.11
C ALA A 101 3.17 19.77 15.53
N PHE A 102 4.00 19.19 14.65
CA PHE A 102 5.43 19.04 14.89
C PHE A 102 6.12 20.40 15.02
N CYS A 103 5.78 21.38 14.18
CA CYS A 103 6.33 22.73 14.26
C CYS A 103 5.93 23.49 15.53
N ASP A 104 4.72 23.26 16.04
CA ASP A 104 4.20 23.89 17.26
C ASP A 104 4.94 23.38 18.52
N GLU A 105 5.44 22.14 18.49
CA GLU A 105 6.20 21.53 19.58
C GLU A 105 7.69 21.92 19.60
N LEU A 106 8.17 22.63 18.56
CA LEU A 106 9.56 23.08 18.52
C LEU A 106 9.85 24.12 19.61
N LEU A 107 10.88 23.85 20.41
CA LEU A 107 11.43 24.78 21.37
C LEU A 107 12.47 25.66 20.67
N TYR A 108 12.45 26.96 20.94
CA TYR A 108 13.40 27.90 20.34
C TYR A 108 14.40 28.34 21.42
N THR A 109 15.70 28.16 21.16
CA THR A 109 16.73 28.68 22.08
C THR A 109 16.76 30.21 22.03
N SER A 110 16.96 30.85 23.18
CA SER A 110 17.03 32.33 23.32
C SER A 110 18.37 32.92 22.86
N ASP A 111 19.32 32.09 22.45
CA ASP A 111 20.61 32.51 21.92
C ASP A 111 20.45 33.25 20.57
N ALA A 112 21.39 34.15 20.24
CA ALA A 112 21.36 35.01 19.05
C ALA A 112 21.28 34.25 17.71
N SER A 113 21.48 32.93 17.74
CA SER A 113 21.36 32.00 16.63
C SER A 113 19.93 31.54 16.30
N GLY A 114 18.95 31.69 17.22
CA GLY A 114 17.53 31.42 16.98
C GLY A 114 17.20 30.00 16.50
N ARG A 115 18.01 29.00 16.88
CA ARG A 115 17.90 27.60 16.43
C ARG A 115 16.73 26.90 17.12
N ALA A 116 15.93 26.15 16.36
CA ALA A 116 14.89 25.28 16.89
C ALA A 116 15.50 23.96 17.39
N ALA A 117 15.06 23.52 18.56
CA ALA A 117 15.31 22.22 19.16
C ALA A 117 13.97 21.49 19.32
N SER A 118 13.96 20.18 19.05
CA SER A 118 12.76 19.36 19.20
C SER A 118 12.92 18.40 20.38
N PRO A 119 11.93 18.30 21.29
CA PRO A 119 11.92 17.28 22.33
C PRO A 119 11.62 15.88 21.78
N ILE A 120 10.97 15.80 20.61
CA ILE A 120 10.64 14.54 19.93
C ILE A 120 11.58 14.32 18.74
N ASP A 121 12.01 13.08 18.56
CA ASP A 121 12.79 12.67 17.40
C ASP A 121 11.98 12.86 16.10
N PRO A 122 12.48 13.64 15.12
CA PRO A 122 11.82 13.84 13.84
C PRO A 122 11.50 12.52 13.11
N ALA A 123 12.31 11.47 13.30
CA ALA A 123 12.07 10.16 12.71
C ALA A 123 10.74 9.52 13.18
N PHE A 124 10.36 9.77 14.43
CA PHE A 124 9.11 9.28 14.99
C PHE A 124 7.93 10.16 14.58
N ALA A 125 8.07 11.48 14.73
CA ALA A 125 7.00 12.45 14.46
C ALA A 125 6.60 12.51 12.96
N LEU A 126 7.56 12.35 12.06
CA LEU A 126 7.36 12.42 10.60
C LEU A 126 7.43 11.02 9.94
N SER A 127 7.16 9.97 10.73
CA SER A 127 7.06 8.59 10.24
C SER A 127 6.01 8.41 9.15
N ARG A 128 6.16 7.36 8.34
CA ARG A 128 5.21 6.98 7.28
C ARG A 128 3.78 6.82 7.83
N GLU A 129 3.66 6.27 9.03
CA GLU A 129 2.40 6.06 9.75
C GLU A 129 1.77 7.38 10.16
N ALA A 130 2.55 8.31 10.72
CA ALA A 130 2.10 9.64 11.12
C ALA A 130 1.59 10.43 9.91
N LEU A 131 2.37 10.45 8.82
CA LEU A 131 2.03 11.09 7.55
C LEU A 131 0.86 10.42 6.79
N GLY A 132 0.39 9.26 7.24
CA GLY A 132 -0.73 8.55 6.63
C GLY A 132 -0.41 7.94 5.26
N LEU A 133 0.87 7.68 4.98
CA LEU A 133 1.36 7.04 3.77
C LEU A 133 1.14 5.51 3.82
N ARG A 134 -0.12 5.09 3.99
CA ARG A 134 -0.52 3.69 4.16
C ARG A 134 -1.01 3.10 2.85
N LEU A 135 -0.63 1.85 2.58
CA LEU A 135 -1.09 1.10 1.41
C LEU A 135 -2.49 0.49 1.61
N GLY A 136 -2.94 0.39 2.88
CA GLY A 136 -4.33 0.16 3.29
C GLY A 136 -5.11 -0.85 2.45
N ILE A 137 -6.06 -0.33 1.67
CA ILE A 137 -7.00 -1.11 0.87
C ILE A 137 -6.33 -1.90 -0.27
N TRP A 138 -5.16 -1.48 -0.72
CA TRP A 138 -4.47 -2.15 -1.84
C TRP A 138 -3.76 -3.44 -1.41
N ARG A 139 -3.61 -3.68 -0.11
CA ARG A 139 -2.92 -4.87 0.42
C ARG A 139 -3.73 -6.16 0.27
N ILE A 140 -5.05 -6.07 0.19
CA ILE A 140 -5.92 -7.25 0.02
C ILE A 140 -6.04 -7.69 -1.44
N VAL A 141 -5.81 -6.78 -2.39
CA VAL A 141 -6.02 -7.00 -3.84
C VAL A 141 -5.27 -8.22 -4.38
N PRO A 142 -3.97 -8.45 -4.09
CA PRO A 142 -3.26 -9.63 -4.57
C PRO A 142 -3.93 -10.94 -4.16
N ALA A 143 -4.32 -11.07 -2.88
CA ALA A 143 -4.94 -12.29 -2.37
C ALA A 143 -6.34 -12.48 -2.99
N THR A 144 -7.09 -11.40 -3.17
CA THR A 144 -8.41 -11.43 -3.81
C THR A 144 -8.32 -11.87 -5.28
N LEU A 145 -7.32 -11.42 -6.04
CA LEU A 145 -7.13 -11.84 -7.43
C LEU A 145 -6.87 -13.36 -7.57
N VAL A 146 -6.07 -13.94 -6.68
CA VAL A 146 -5.85 -15.40 -6.63
C VAL A 146 -7.15 -16.12 -6.30
N GLY A 147 -7.88 -15.66 -5.29
CA GLY A 147 -9.16 -16.25 -4.89
C GLY A 147 -10.19 -16.22 -6.02
N ILE A 148 -10.30 -15.09 -6.72
CA ILE A 148 -11.19 -14.95 -7.88
C ILE A 148 -10.80 -15.93 -8.99
N GLY A 149 -9.51 -16.01 -9.34
CA GLY A 149 -9.04 -16.95 -10.36
C GLY A 149 -9.35 -18.41 -10.02
N LEU A 150 -9.16 -18.81 -8.76
CA LEU A 150 -9.46 -20.15 -8.27
C LEU A 150 -10.96 -20.47 -8.33
N VAL A 151 -11.82 -19.56 -7.87
CA VAL A 151 -13.28 -19.73 -7.94
C VAL A 151 -13.75 -19.88 -9.38
N LEU A 152 -13.24 -19.05 -10.30
CA LEU A 152 -13.61 -19.11 -11.71
C LEU A 152 -13.17 -20.42 -12.39
N THR A 153 -11.98 -20.93 -12.05
CA THR A 153 -11.54 -22.24 -12.55
C THR A 153 -12.43 -23.36 -12.05
N PHE A 154 -12.79 -23.38 -10.75
CA PHE A 154 -13.69 -24.41 -10.23
C PHE A 154 -15.09 -24.34 -10.85
N LEU A 155 -15.67 -23.14 -11.00
CA LEU A 155 -16.94 -22.96 -11.70
C LEU A 155 -16.85 -23.43 -13.16
N GLY A 156 -15.75 -23.10 -13.84
CA GLY A 156 -15.51 -23.54 -15.21
C GLY A 156 -15.39 -25.06 -15.36
N LEU A 157 -14.77 -25.75 -14.39
CA LEU A 157 -14.68 -27.21 -14.36
C LEU A 157 -16.05 -27.86 -14.10
N ILE A 158 -16.85 -27.30 -13.19
CA ILE A 158 -18.22 -27.77 -12.93
C ILE A 158 -19.06 -27.68 -14.22
N ALA A 159 -18.97 -26.58 -14.96
CA ALA A 159 -19.66 -26.41 -16.24
C ALA A 159 -19.20 -27.46 -17.28
N ALA A 160 -17.89 -27.65 -17.42
CA ALA A 160 -17.31 -28.59 -18.38
C ALA A 160 -17.69 -30.04 -18.08
N LEU A 161 -17.68 -30.45 -16.80
CA LEU A 161 -18.08 -31.77 -16.37
C LEU A 161 -19.56 -32.05 -16.66
N ARG A 162 -20.43 -31.05 -16.45
CA ARG A 162 -21.85 -31.17 -16.76
C ARG A 162 -22.09 -31.34 -18.27
N GLU A 163 -21.38 -30.58 -19.10
CA GLU A 163 -21.50 -30.66 -20.55
C GLU A 163 -21.00 -32.02 -21.09
N ALA A 164 -19.86 -32.48 -20.59
CA ALA A 164 -19.33 -33.79 -20.95
C ALA A 164 -20.22 -34.95 -20.46
N GLY A 165 -20.81 -34.83 -19.27
CA GLY A 165 -21.76 -35.83 -18.77
C GLY A 165 -22.98 -35.98 -19.70
N VAL A 166 -23.50 -34.85 -20.22
CA VAL A 166 -24.60 -34.86 -21.18
C VAL A 166 -24.16 -35.46 -22.52
N SER A 167 -22.99 -35.10 -23.04
CA SER A 167 -22.50 -35.63 -24.33
C SER A 167 -22.20 -37.14 -24.26
N ILE A 168 -21.60 -37.62 -23.18
CA ILE A 168 -21.35 -39.05 -22.94
C ILE A 168 -22.67 -39.83 -22.86
N THR A 169 -23.66 -39.33 -22.12
CA THR A 169 -24.97 -40.00 -22.01
C THR A 169 -25.70 -40.03 -23.36
N ALA A 170 -25.58 -38.97 -24.17
CA ALA A 170 -26.16 -38.91 -25.50
C ALA A 170 -25.44 -39.82 -26.52
N SER A 171 -24.18 -40.17 -26.27
CA SER A 171 -23.35 -40.99 -27.18
C SER A 171 -23.66 -42.50 -27.11
N GLY A 172 -24.41 -42.96 -26.11
CA GLY A 172 -24.78 -44.37 -25.96
C GLY A 172 -23.55 -45.29 -25.84
N THR A 173 -23.50 -46.34 -26.66
CA THR A 173 -22.43 -47.37 -26.66
C THR A 173 -21.34 -47.11 -27.71
N ASP A 174 -21.37 -46.00 -28.44
CA ASP A 174 -20.38 -45.70 -29.48
C ASP A 174 -19.03 -45.29 -28.83
N PRO A 175 -17.97 -46.13 -28.95
CA PRO A 175 -16.68 -45.86 -28.32
C PRO A 175 -16.00 -44.60 -28.84
N ASP A 176 -16.20 -44.26 -30.12
CA ASP A 176 -15.52 -43.12 -30.74
C ASP A 176 -16.13 -41.80 -30.28
N MET A 177 -17.45 -41.74 -30.11
CA MET A 177 -18.14 -40.57 -29.57
C MET A 177 -17.80 -40.32 -28.10
N VAL A 178 -17.68 -41.37 -27.29
CA VAL A 178 -17.25 -41.26 -25.88
C VAL A 178 -15.81 -40.75 -25.79
N LYS A 179 -14.91 -41.25 -26.64
CA LYS A 179 -13.52 -40.77 -26.71
C LYS A 179 -13.45 -39.29 -27.09
N GLN A 180 -14.26 -38.87 -28.06
CA GLN A 180 -14.34 -37.46 -28.46
C GLN A 180 -14.81 -36.57 -27.31
N ALA A 181 -15.89 -36.96 -26.61
CA ALA A 181 -16.40 -36.23 -25.45
C ALA A 181 -15.37 -36.07 -24.32
N LEU A 182 -14.57 -37.11 -24.06
CA LEU A 182 -13.49 -37.06 -23.07
C LEU A 182 -12.35 -36.14 -23.52
N SER A 183 -11.99 -36.16 -24.82
CA SER A 183 -10.97 -35.26 -25.36
C SER A 183 -11.41 -33.80 -25.30
N ASP A 184 -12.68 -33.52 -25.59
CA ASP A 184 -13.26 -32.19 -25.51
C ASP A 184 -13.30 -31.70 -24.06
N LEU A 185 -13.70 -32.56 -23.12
CA LEU A 185 -13.64 -32.25 -21.69
C LEU A 185 -12.23 -31.86 -21.25
N LEU A 186 -11.21 -32.66 -21.63
CA LEU A 186 -9.83 -32.39 -21.25
C LEU A 186 -9.34 -31.06 -21.83
N THR A 187 -9.71 -30.77 -23.07
CA THR A 187 -9.38 -29.52 -23.76
C THR A 187 -10.03 -28.33 -23.07
N ILE A 188 -11.33 -28.40 -22.78
CA ILE A 188 -12.06 -27.35 -22.08
C ILE A 188 -11.49 -27.15 -20.68
N ALA A 189 -11.26 -28.24 -19.92
CA ALA A 189 -10.69 -28.20 -18.58
C ALA A 189 -9.29 -27.56 -18.57
N SER A 190 -8.43 -27.91 -19.53
CA SER A 190 -7.10 -27.30 -19.67
C SER A 190 -7.18 -25.79 -19.90
N ALA A 191 -8.14 -25.35 -20.74
CA ALA A 191 -8.38 -23.94 -20.98
C ALA A 191 -8.91 -23.22 -19.72
N LYS A 192 -9.66 -23.90 -18.84
CA LYS A 192 -10.14 -23.29 -17.56
C LYS A 192 -9.00 -22.98 -16.59
N PHE A 193 -7.83 -23.62 -16.70
CA PHE A 193 -6.66 -23.26 -15.88
C PHE A 193 -6.07 -21.89 -16.26
N ILE A 194 -6.25 -21.43 -17.50
CA ILE A 194 -5.77 -20.11 -17.94
C ILE A 194 -6.42 -18.99 -17.10
N MET A 195 -7.66 -19.18 -16.64
CA MET A 195 -8.34 -18.20 -15.78
C MET A 195 -7.65 -18.05 -14.42
N SER A 196 -7.28 -19.16 -13.77
CA SER A 196 -6.53 -19.13 -12.51
C SER A 196 -5.12 -18.59 -12.72
N LEU A 197 -4.45 -19.00 -13.82
CA LEU A 197 -3.14 -18.48 -14.18
C LEU A 197 -3.15 -16.96 -14.32
N ALA A 198 -4.16 -16.39 -15.01
CA ALA A 198 -4.30 -14.94 -15.14
C ALA A 198 -4.47 -14.24 -13.78
N GLY A 199 -5.28 -14.81 -12.87
CA GLY A 199 -5.44 -14.30 -11.51
C GLY A 199 -4.14 -14.33 -10.70
N LEU A 200 -3.38 -15.42 -10.80
CA LEU A 200 -2.07 -15.56 -10.16
C LEU A 200 -1.05 -14.58 -10.73
N THR A 201 -0.94 -14.50 -12.06
CA THR A 201 -0.03 -13.55 -12.72
C THR A 201 -0.37 -12.11 -12.34
N GLY A 202 -1.65 -11.74 -12.36
CA GLY A 202 -2.11 -10.43 -11.90
C GLY A 202 -1.76 -10.17 -10.44
N SER A 203 -1.93 -11.16 -9.57
CA SER A 203 -1.57 -11.09 -8.15
C SER A 203 -0.08 -10.86 -7.92
N ILE A 204 0.78 -11.60 -8.62
CA ILE A 204 2.24 -11.46 -8.52
C ILE A 204 2.67 -10.06 -8.98
N VAL A 205 2.21 -9.63 -10.16
CA VAL A 205 2.55 -8.30 -10.70
C VAL A 205 2.08 -7.19 -9.76
N PHE A 206 0.84 -7.27 -9.25
CA PHE A 206 0.31 -6.29 -8.32
C PHE A 206 1.05 -6.29 -6.97
N GLY A 207 1.42 -7.47 -6.47
CA GLY A 207 2.19 -7.64 -5.24
C GLY A 207 3.57 -7.01 -5.32
N VAL A 208 4.31 -7.24 -6.41
CA VAL A 208 5.61 -6.62 -6.67
C VAL A 208 5.48 -5.10 -6.77
N PHE A 209 4.45 -4.61 -7.49
CA PHE A 209 4.14 -3.18 -7.58
C PHE A 209 3.87 -2.56 -6.21
N LEU A 210 3.10 -3.24 -5.36
CA LEU A 210 2.78 -2.76 -4.02
C LEU A 210 4.02 -2.69 -3.13
N LYS A 211 4.89 -3.71 -3.21
CA LYS A 211 6.17 -3.74 -2.48
C LYS A 211 7.12 -2.63 -2.92
N PHE A 212 7.21 -2.38 -4.22
CA PHE A 212 7.98 -1.25 -4.74
C PHE A 212 7.49 0.08 -4.15
N TRP A 213 6.18 0.30 -4.12
CA TRP A 213 5.61 1.51 -3.52
C TRP A 213 5.80 1.60 -2.01
N GLU A 214 5.71 0.48 -1.30
CA GLU A 214 5.97 0.42 0.14
C GLU A 214 7.36 0.94 0.48
N VAL A 215 8.40 0.43 -0.21
CA VAL A 215 9.78 0.91 -0.05
C VAL A 215 9.90 2.38 -0.42
N ARG A 216 9.30 2.81 -1.55
CA ARG A 216 9.35 4.22 -1.98
C ARG A 216 8.72 5.18 -0.97
N LEU A 217 7.58 4.82 -0.39
CA LEU A 217 6.88 5.64 0.60
C LEU A 217 7.70 5.76 1.89
N GLU A 218 8.31 4.65 2.32
CA GLU A 218 9.22 4.64 3.47
C GLU A 218 10.42 5.56 3.22
N THR A 219 11.12 5.39 2.09
CA THR A 219 12.29 6.23 1.75
C THR A 219 11.94 7.71 1.72
N ILE A 220 10.75 8.10 1.25
CA ILE A 220 10.32 9.50 1.22
C ILE A 220 10.08 10.03 2.64
N ALA A 221 9.44 9.25 3.51
CA ALA A 221 9.22 9.64 4.90
C ALA A 221 10.56 9.76 5.64
N THR A 222 11.44 8.77 5.54
CA THR A 222 12.77 8.79 6.16
C THR A 222 13.61 9.97 5.65
N ALA A 223 13.61 10.23 4.33
CA ALA A 223 14.35 11.36 3.77
C ALA A 223 13.86 12.72 4.27
N LEU A 224 12.55 12.87 4.52
CA LEU A 224 12.00 14.07 5.14
C LEU A 224 12.47 14.20 6.60
N SER A 225 12.33 13.12 7.37
CA SER A 225 12.75 13.09 8.77
C SER A 225 14.24 13.37 8.94
N ASP A 226 15.10 12.77 8.12
CA ASP A 226 16.55 12.97 8.16
C ASP A 226 16.95 14.40 7.80
N GLU A 227 16.30 14.98 6.78
CA GLU A 227 16.56 16.37 6.40
C GLU A 227 16.18 17.33 7.54
N VAL A 228 15.04 17.10 8.20
CA VAL A 228 14.59 17.88 9.35
C VAL A 228 15.54 17.68 10.54
N ARG A 229 15.94 16.44 10.82
CA ARG A 229 16.87 16.08 11.89
C ARG A 229 18.25 16.71 11.73
N SER A 230 18.78 16.75 10.52
CA SER A 230 20.09 17.35 10.23
C SER A 230 20.15 18.86 10.47
N ARG A 231 19.00 19.52 10.57
CA ARG A 231 18.85 20.99 10.69
C ARG A 231 18.30 21.46 12.02
N LEU A 232 17.73 20.55 12.80
CA LEU A 232 17.40 20.77 14.20
C LEU A 232 18.64 20.45 15.03
N ASP A 233 18.92 21.28 16.04
CA ASP A 233 19.83 20.83 17.10
C ASP A 233 19.06 19.78 17.89
N VAL A 234 19.24 18.51 17.53
CA VAL A 234 18.71 17.41 18.32
C VAL A 234 19.51 17.39 19.61
N VAL A 235 18.92 17.99 20.64
CA VAL A 235 19.29 17.74 22.02
C VAL A 235 18.85 16.32 22.29
N THR A 236 19.69 15.34 21.93
CA THR A 236 19.47 13.97 22.39
C THR A 236 19.49 14.01 23.92
N PRO A 237 18.68 13.19 24.60
CA PRO A 237 18.70 13.11 26.06
C PRO A 237 20.12 12.81 26.60
N GLU A 238 20.95 12.13 25.82
CA GLU A 238 22.38 11.94 26.09
C GLU A 238 23.17 13.25 26.10
N ARG A 239 22.94 14.15 25.13
CA ARG A 239 23.57 15.47 25.12
C ARG A 239 23.08 16.35 26.26
N ALA A 240 21.79 16.28 26.59
CA ALA A 240 21.26 16.98 27.77
C ALA A 240 21.91 16.46 29.06
N LEU A 241 22.04 15.14 29.21
CA LEU A 241 22.69 14.52 30.36
C LEU A 241 24.19 14.84 30.41
N GLN A 242 24.88 14.81 29.28
CA GLN A 242 26.30 15.20 29.18
C GLN A 242 26.50 16.68 29.49
N GLN A 243 25.60 17.56 29.06
CA GLN A 243 25.65 18.99 29.41
C GLN A 243 25.42 19.20 30.91
N LEU A 244 24.48 18.49 31.52
CA LEU A 244 24.25 18.55 32.97
C LEU A 244 25.46 18.03 33.76
N LEU A 245 26.02 16.88 33.37
CA LEU A 245 27.23 16.33 33.96
C LEU A 245 28.44 17.25 33.81
N ALA A 246 28.61 17.87 32.65
CA ALA A 246 29.67 18.84 32.42
C ALA A 246 29.47 20.10 33.26
N SER A 247 28.24 20.58 33.43
CA SER A 247 27.93 21.73 34.28
C SER A 247 28.18 21.44 35.77
N SER A 248 27.86 20.23 36.24
CA SER A 248 28.14 19.77 37.61
C SER A 248 29.65 19.73 37.87
N HIS A 249 30.44 19.12 36.98
CA HIS A 249 31.89 19.11 37.10
C HIS A 249 32.49 20.52 37.11
N ARG A 250 31.92 21.44 36.31
CA ARG A 250 32.36 22.84 36.27
C ARG A 250 32.09 23.56 37.60
N LEU A 251 30.93 23.33 38.21
CA LEU A 251 30.56 23.86 39.53
C LEU A 251 31.47 23.27 40.63
N GLU A 252 31.75 21.98 40.59
CA GLU A 252 32.66 21.33 41.53
C GLU A 252 34.09 21.90 41.42
N GLY A 253 34.56 22.16 40.19
CA GLY A 253 35.85 22.80 39.95
C GLY A 253 35.91 24.22 40.53
N LEU A 254 34.84 25.01 40.35
CA LEU A 254 34.75 26.37 40.91
C LEU A 254 34.66 26.37 42.44
N LEU A 255 33.93 25.43 43.04
CA LEU A 255 33.85 25.28 44.49
C LEU A 255 35.17 24.85 45.12
N LYS A 256 35.97 24.01 44.43
CA LYS A 256 37.32 23.66 44.86
C LYS A 256 38.28 24.84 44.74
N ALA A 257 38.17 25.62 43.66
CA ALA A 257 38.99 26.82 43.45
C ALA A 257 38.65 27.96 44.44
N ALA A 258 37.40 28.06 44.90
CA ALA A 258 36.96 29.06 45.88
C ALA A 258 37.24 28.69 47.35
N LYS A 259 37.71 27.46 47.63
CA LYS A 259 38.08 26.97 48.98
C LYS A 259 39.59 27.01 49.26
N LEU A 260 40.38 27.64 48.38
CA LEU A 260 41.78 28.01 48.56
C LEU A 260 41.87 29.52 48.78
#